data_AF-A0A2V8U2V1-F1
#
_entry.id   AF-A0A2V8U2V1-F1
#
_cell.length_a   1.000
_cell.length_b   1.000
_cell.length_c   1.000
_cell.angle_alpha   90.00
_cell.angle_beta   90.00
_cell.angle_gamma   90.00
#
_symmetry.space_group_name_H-M   'P 1'
#
loop_
_entity.id
_entity.type
_entity.pdbx_description
1 polymer ?
#
loop_
_entity_poly.entity_id
_entity_poly.type
_entity_poly.pdbx_seq_one_letter_code
_entity_poly.pdbx_strand_id
1 'polypeptide(L)'
;MAAGQGSHFENLLTHEQYYSGAHALCSKPGRKLAAVRLTILKGSFSMLRLGITAVRLAPVVAPALVISAVFLIAGDIYTAQPAGLTVHEWGTFTSVAGEDGSALDWDALGCKDDLPRFVIDLGYRGFKWRQTGTVRMETPVMYFYSSRELQAHVKVAFPQGLITEWYPQAEHEVYQKRRVDGSVRRLPPNLNGIDTSLMSLTGTIEWRNIRIQPDSAPAFPVESVPSRYYVARGTDAAPITVGGQYEKFLFYRGVGRFQVPLSARLSSCGKIVVENRSHDPVPVVILFENRGGRLGYRTAAAIEDSATLDPPSLDGSL
;
A
#
# COMPACT_ATOMS: atom_id res chain seq x y z
N MET A 1 45.06 11.32 1.41
CA MET A 1 45.24 10.23 2.40
C MET A 1 44.44 10.65 3.63
N ALA A 2 43.20 10.16 3.78
CA ALA A 2 42.84 8.97 4.59
C ALA A 2 43.23 9.16 6.07
N ALA A 3 42.43 8.95 7.11
CA ALA A 3 41.11 8.34 7.38
C ALA A 3 40.62 9.01 8.70
N GLY A 4 39.38 8.98 9.21
CA GLY A 4 38.35 7.94 9.26
C GLY A 4 38.11 7.51 10.72
N GLN A 5 36.82 7.35 11.10
CA GLN A 5 36.25 6.78 12.34
C GLN A 5 36.14 7.71 13.57
N GLY A 6 35.04 7.72 14.33
CA GLY A 6 33.81 6.95 14.26
C GLY A 6 32.73 7.58 15.15
N SER A 7 31.50 7.70 14.64
CA SER A 7 30.34 8.09 15.43
C SER A 7 29.60 6.84 15.87
N HIS A 8 29.62 6.59 17.18
CA HIS A 8 28.72 5.67 17.88
C HIS A 8 27.27 6.07 17.62
N PHE A 9 26.51 5.22 16.94
CA PHE A 9 25.05 5.21 17.01
C PHE A 9 24.67 4.13 18.02
N GLU A 10 24.46 4.53 19.26
CA GLU A 10 23.87 3.68 20.29
C GLU A 10 22.39 3.44 19.99
N ASN A 11 22.01 2.18 20.23
CA ASN A 11 20.68 1.61 20.22
C ASN A 11 19.60 2.54 20.81
N LEU A 12 18.57 2.84 20.02
CA LEU A 12 17.33 3.44 20.55
C LEU A 12 16.12 3.14 19.65
N LEU A 13 15.83 1.86 19.43
CA LEU A 13 14.49 1.39 19.02
C LEU A 13 14.21 0.01 19.64
N THR A 14 14.37 -0.11 20.96
CA THR A 14 13.81 -1.24 21.73
C THR A 14 12.53 -0.78 22.42
N HIS A 15 11.45 -0.65 21.64
CA HIS A 15 10.08 -0.73 22.14
C HIS A 15 9.10 -0.94 20.99
N GLU A 16 9.30 -2.01 20.20
CA GLU A 16 8.20 -2.57 19.42
C GLU A 16 7.21 -3.19 20.40
N GLN A 17 6.17 -2.45 20.75
CA GLN A 17 4.93 -3.06 21.23
C GLN A 17 4.33 -3.84 20.06
N TYR A 18 4.79 -5.08 19.90
CA TYR A 18 4.14 -6.13 19.13
C TYR A 18 2.75 -6.38 19.74
N TYR A 19 1.76 -5.55 19.37
CA TYR A 19 0.37 -5.92 19.54
C TYR A 19 0.06 -6.98 18.47
N SER A 20 0.37 -8.23 18.83
CA SER A 20 -0.08 -9.44 18.15
C SER A 20 -1.59 -9.55 18.24
N GLY A 21 -2.28 -8.79 17.39
CA GLY A 21 -3.63 -9.12 16.95
C GLY A 21 -3.52 -10.05 15.75
N ALA A 22 -3.22 -11.33 15.99
CA ALA A 22 -3.66 -12.37 15.07
C ALA A 22 -5.19 -12.35 15.12
N HIS A 23 -5.81 -11.42 14.40
CA HIS A 23 -7.25 -11.41 14.22
C HIS A 23 -7.58 -12.73 13.57
N ALA A 24 -8.25 -13.60 14.33
CA ALA A 24 -8.78 -14.85 13.83
C ALA A 24 -9.47 -14.54 12.51
N LEU A 25 -9.00 -15.16 11.43
CA LEU A 25 -9.78 -15.28 10.21
C LEU A 25 -11.18 -15.64 10.66
N CYS A 26 -12.19 -14.82 10.32
CA CYS A 26 -13.60 -15.12 10.58
C CYS A 26 -14.01 -16.32 9.72
N SER A 27 -13.48 -17.50 10.04
CA SER A 27 -13.79 -18.77 9.42
C SER A 27 -14.64 -19.58 10.38
N LYS A 28 -15.58 -20.34 9.82
CA LYS A 28 -16.35 -21.32 10.58
C LYS A 28 -15.37 -22.33 11.22
N PRO A 29 -15.59 -22.76 12.46
CA PRO A 29 -14.75 -23.77 13.09
C PRO A 29 -14.72 -25.03 12.22
N GLY A 30 -13.52 -25.48 11.83
CA GLY A 30 -13.29 -26.76 11.15
C GLY A 30 -12.49 -26.75 9.84
N ARG A 31 -12.08 -25.59 9.30
CA ARG A 31 -11.16 -25.54 8.13
C ARG A 31 -9.80 -24.99 8.53
N LYS A 32 -8.74 -25.78 8.26
CA LYS A 32 -7.35 -25.31 8.33
C LYS A 32 -7.17 -24.25 7.23
N LEU A 33 -6.85 -23.02 7.61
CA LEU A 33 -6.58 -21.92 6.68
C LEU A 33 -5.17 -21.40 6.96
N ALA A 34 -4.36 -21.27 5.91
CA ALA A 34 -3.11 -20.54 5.97
C ALA A 34 -3.40 -19.07 5.64
N ALA A 35 -3.19 -18.16 6.60
CA ALA A 35 -3.20 -16.73 6.34
C ALA A 35 -1.80 -16.30 5.90
N VAL A 36 -1.68 -15.69 4.71
CA VAL A 36 -0.43 -15.04 4.29
C VAL A 36 -0.67 -13.53 4.33
N ARG A 37 -0.01 -12.87 5.27
CA ARG A 37 0.01 -11.40 5.33
C ARG A 37 1.21 -10.91 4.51
N LEU A 38 0.95 -10.25 3.39
CA LEU A 38 1.99 -9.65 2.56
C LEU A 38 2.17 -8.18 2.95
N THR A 39 3.39 -7.84 3.35
CA THR A 39 3.81 -6.45 3.57
C THR A 39 4.67 -6.03 2.38
N ILE A 40 4.15 -5.14 1.53
CA ILE A 40 4.92 -4.58 0.41
C ILE A 40 5.49 -3.24 0.86
N LEU A 41 6.81 -3.18 1.01
CA LEU A 41 7.56 -1.94 1.26
C LEU A 41 7.97 -1.36 -0.09
N LYS A 42 7.24 -0.38 -0.64
CA LYS A 42 7.73 0.40 -1.78
C LYS A 42 8.59 1.56 -1.27
N GLY A 43 9.90 1.34 -1.21
CA GLY A 43 10.90 2.40 -1.03
C GLY A 43 11.25 3.05 -2.37
N SER A 44 11.30 4.38 -2.40
CA SER A 44 11.73 5.15 -3.58
C SER A 44 13.26 5.11 -3.71
N PHE A 45 13.78 4.63 -4.84
CA PHE A 45 15.20 4.72 -5.18
C PHE A 45 15.44 5.96 -6.06
N SER A 46 16.12 6.97 -5.52
CA SER A 46 16.70 8.07 -6.32
C SER A 46 18.14 7.73 -6.66
N MET A 47 18.39 7.31 -7.89
CA MET A 47 19.76 7.12 -8.41
C MET A 47 20.20 8.43 -9.09
N LEU A 48 21.00 9.24 -8.39
CA LEU A 48 21.68 10.39 -9.00
C LEU A 48 22.78 9.86 -9.95
N ARG A 49 22.58 9.92 -11.26
CA ARG A 49 23.68 9.77 -12.22
C ARG A 49 24.39 11.11 -12.38
N LEU A 50 25.63 11.21 -11.88
CA LEU A 50 26.56 12.29 -12.20
C LEU A 50 26.99 12.15 -13.67
N GLY A 51 26.57 13.08 -14.53
CA GLY A 51 27.06 13.17 -15.90
C GLY A 51 28.46 13.79 -15.95
N ILE A 52 29.45 13.06 -16.46
CA ILE A 52 30.77 13.59 -16.78
C ILE A 52 30.69 14.23 -18.17
N THR A 53 30.93 15.55 -18.23
CA THR A 53 31.01 16.33 -19.46
C THR A 53 32.36 16.10 -20.15
N ALA A 54 32.34 15.79 -21.45
CA ALA A 54 33.51 16.01 -22.30
C ALA A 54 33.06 16.43 -23.71
N VAL A 55 33.31 17.70 -24.03
CA VAL A 55 33.14 18.30 -25.36
C VAL A 55 34.41 18.07 -26.18
N ARG A 56 34.29 17.62 -27.43
CA ARG A 56 35.19 18.00 -28.53
C ARG A 56 34.43 18.10 -29.85
N LEU A 57 34.52 19.28 -30.47
CA LEU A 57 34.04 19.63 -31.81
C LEU A 57 35.13 19.34 -32.85
N ALA A 58 34.73 18.89 -34.03
CA ALA A 58 35.48 19.02 -35.28
C ALA A 58 34.50 19.40 -36.41
N PRO A 59 34.88 20.30 -37.35
CA PRO A 59 33.95 20.85 -38.35
C PRO A 59 34.01 20.06 -39.66
N VAL A 60 32.85 19.76 -40.25
CA VAL A 60 32.76 19.42 -41.67
C VAL A 60 31.57 20.17 -42.27
N VAL A 61 31.84 20.81 -43.41
CA VAL A 61 30.97 21.76 -44.11
C VAL A 61 30.17 21.04 -45.21
N ALA A 62 28.84 21.28 -45.18
CA ALA A 62 27.83 21.29 -46.26
C ALA A 62 27.39 19.96 -46.94
N PRO A 63 26.21 19.90 -47.62
CA PRO A 63 25.08 20.84 -47.72
C PRO A 63 23.67 20.23 -47.41
N ALA A 64 22.71 21.12 -47.16
CA ALA A 64 21.25 20.99 -47.36
C ALA A 64 20.56 19.62 -47.24
N LEU A 65 19.98 19.34 -46.07
CA LEU A 65 18.69 18.65 -45.96
C LEU A 65 17.79 19.48 -45.05
N VAL A 66 16.73 20.07 -45.59
CA VAL A 66 15.67 20.69 -44.78
C VAL A 66 14.88 19.55 -44.16
N ILE A 67 15.37 19.00 -43.05
CA ILE A 67 14.57 18.20 -42.14
C ILE A 67 13.86 19.22 -41.26
N SER A 68 12.59 19.47 -41.56
CA SER A 68 11.67 20.06 -40.59
C SER A 68 11.53 19.06 -39.45
N ALA A 69 12.47 19.07 -38.51
CA ALA A 69 12.37 18.35 -37.27
C ALA A 69 11.39 19.12 -36.40
N VAL A 70 10.10 18.87 -36.61
CA VAL A 70 9.11 19.06 -35.56
C VAL A 70 9.51 18.06 -34.47
N PHE A 71 10.40 18.49 -33.58
CA PHE A 71 10.55 17.86 -32.29
C PHE A 71 9.23 18.08 -31.57
N LEU A 72 8.29 17.14 -31.77
CA LEU A 72 7.27 16.82 -30.78
C LEU A 72 8.04 16.36 -29.55
N ILE A 73 8.48 17.31 -28.74
CA ILE A 73 8.80 17.05 -27.35
C ILE A 73 7.45 16.72 -26.74
N ALA A 74 7.10 15.43 -26.77
CA ALA A 74 6.20 14.85 -25.79
C ALA A 74 6.91 14.99 -24.45
N GLY A 75 6.92 16.21 -23.93
CA GLY A 75 7.27 16.46 -22.56
C GLY A 75 6.15 15.81 -21.77
N ASP A 76 6.41 14.61 -21.27
CA ASP A 76 5.74 14.19 -20.05
C ASP A 76 5.94 15.34 -19.07
N ILE A 77 4.87 16.11 -18.84
CA ILE A 77 4.83 17.10 -17.78
C ILE A 77 4.75 16.27 -16.50
N TYR A 78 5.89 15.70 -16.08
CA TYR A 78 6.12 15.45 -14.67
C TYR A 78 6.16 16.85 -14.07
N THR A 79 5.05 17.28 -13.47
CA THR A 79 5.05 18.40 -12.56
C THR A 79 6.22 18.15 -11.61
N ALA A 80 7.24 19.00 -11.69
CA ALA A 80 8.44 18.86 -10.87
C ALA A 80 7.97 18.72 -9.42
N GLN A 81 8.25 17.56 -8.80
CA GLN A 81 7.97 17.37 -7.39
C GLN A 81 8.59 18.55 -6.64
N PRO A 82 7.85 19.24 -5.76
CA PRO A 82 8.39 20.37 -5.04
C PRO A 82 9.70 19.94 -4.38
N ALA A 83 10.79 20.67 -4.65
CA ALA A 83 12.03 20.44 -3.93
C ALA A 83 11.72 20.49 -2.42
N GLY A 84 12.12 19.44 -1.71
CA GLY A 84 11.90 19.32 -0.26
C GLY A 84 10.62 18.63 0.18
N LEU A 85 9.85 17.96 -0.70
CA LEU A 85 8.75 17.07 -0.31
C LEU A 85 9.15 15.60 -0.45
N THR A 86 9.06 14.83 0.63
CA THR A 86 9.12 13.37 0.61
C THR A 86 7.77 12.80 1.07
N VAL A 87 7.27 11.80 0.35
CA VAL A 87 6.00 11.14 0.67
C VAL A 87 6.26 9.65 0.85
N HIS A 88 5.81 9.09 1.96
CA HIS A 88 5.88 7.65 2.22
C HIS A 88 4.48 7.07 2.37
N GLU A 89 4.18 6.06 1.56
CA GLU A 89 2.98 5.24 1.72
C GLU A 89 3.35 3.93 2.43
N TRP A 90 2.58 3.59 3.46
CA TRP A 90 2.77 2.38 4.25
C TRP A 90 1.44 1.65 4.40
N GLY A 91 1.39 0.38 4.04
CA GLY A 91 0.18 -0.42 4.17
C GLY A 91 0.42 -1.91 3.94
N THR A 92 -0.60 -2.72 4.21
CA THR A 92 -0.57 -4.16 3.92
C THR A 92 -1.74 -4.57 3.06
N PHE A 93 -1.50 -5.53 2.18
CA PHE A 93 -2.55 -6.29 1.51
C PHE A 93 -2.68 -7.64 2.20
N THR A 94 -3.89 -7.97 2.62
CA THR A 94 -4.21 -9.27 3.21
C THR A 94 -4.95 -10.10 2.18
N SER A 95 -4.47 -11.31 1.94
CA SER A 95 -5.14 -12.32 1.13
C SER A 95 -5.17 -13.65 1.88
N VAL A 96 -6.19 -14.46 1.61
CA VAL A 96 -6.32 -15.80 2.17
C VAL A 96 -6.07 -16.79 1.06
N ALA A 97 -5.11 -17.69 1.25
CA ALA A 97 -4.78 -18.70 0.27
C ALA A 97 -5.50 -20.02 0.57
N GLY A 98 -5.98 -20.68 -0.48
CA GLY A 98 -6.41 -22.07 -0.45
C GLY A 98 -5.20 -23.02 -0.35
N GLU A 99 -5.48 -24.32 -0.24
CA GLU A 99 -4.43 -25.35 -0.15
C GLU A 99 -3.50 -25.36 -1.37
N ASP A 100 -4.03 -24.99 -2.53
CA ASP A 100 -3.32 -24.86 -3.81
C ASP A 100 -2.62 -23.51 -4.02
N GLY A 101 -2.74 -22.58 -3.07
CA GLY A 101 -2.20 -21.22 -3.16
C GLY A 101 -3.05 -20.25 -3.98
N SER A 102 -4.24 -20.65 -4.43
CA SER A 102 -5.23 -19.75 -5.03
C SER A 102 -5.81 -18.81 -3.99
N ALA A 103 -6.09 -17.56 -4.38
CA ALA A 103 -6.70 -16.61 -3.47
C ALA A 103 -8.19 -16.94 -3.27
N LEU A 104 -8.61 -17.08 -2.02
CA LEU A 104 -9.99 -17.38 -1.66
C LEU A 104 -10.81 -16.09 -1.56
N ASP A 105 -12.07 -16.16 -2.00
CA ASP A 105 -13.05 -15.14 -1.64
C ASP A 105 -13.42 -15.26 -0.15
N TRP A 106 -13.35 -14.15 0.56
CA TRP A 106 -13.69 -14.07 1.98
C TRP A 106 -14.37 -12.74 2.31
N ASP A 107 -15.00 -12.66 3.49
CA ASP A 107 -15.60 -11.43 3.99
C ASP A 107 -14.50 -10.47 4.47
N ALA A 108 -13.89 -9.78 3.51
CA ALA A 108 -12.78 -8.84 3.70
C ALA A 108 -13.15 -7.61 4.56
N LEU A 109 -14.45 -7.34 4.74
CA LEU A 109 -14.95 -6.20 5.51
C LEU A 109 -15.55 -6.62 6.87
N GLY A 110 -15.84 -7.91 7.07
CA GLY A 110 -16.53 -8.47 8.24
C GLY A 110 -15.71 -8.59 9.53
N CYS A 111 -14.50 -8.04 9.57
CA CYS A 111 -13.77 -7.89 10.84
C CYS A 111 -14.40 -6.75 11.67
N LYS A 112 -14.29 -6.86 13.00
CA LYS A 112 -14.75 -5.83 13.94
C LYS A 112 -14.26 -4.45 13.49
N ASP A 113 -15.14 -3.45 13.53
CA ASP A 113 -14.73 -2.09 13.27
C ASP A 113 -13.74 -1.64 14.35
N ASP A 114 -12.50 -1.45 13.93
CA ASP A 114 -11.38 -1.00 14.77
C ASP A 114 -11.05 0.47 14.49
N LEU A 115 -11.83 1.11 13.63
CA LEU A 115 -11.61 2.48 13.21
C LEU A 115 -12.36 3.46 14.10
N PRO A 116 -11.78 4.65 14.33
CA PRO A 116 -12.51 5.76 14.93
C PRO A 116 -13.73 6.14 14.08
N ARG A 117 -14.80 6.61 14.72
CA ARG A 117 -16.06 6.99 14.05
C ARG A 117 -15.93 8.23 13.17
N PHE A 118 -14.88 9.02 13.32
CA PHE A 118 -14.60 10.14 12.42
C PHE A 118 -14.09 9.70 11.05
N VAL A 119 -13.66 8.44 10.91
CA VAL A 119 -13.29 7.87 9.62
C VAL A 119 -14.55 7.73 8.77
N ILE A 120 -14.46 8.18 7.52
CA ILE A 120 -15.56 8.09 6.57
C ILE A 120 -15.65 6.63 6.12
N ASP A 121 -16.80 6.01 6.35
CA ASP A 121 -17.17 4.68 5.82
C ASP A 121 -18.43 4.87 4.95
N LEU A 122 -18.39 4.32 3.73
CA LEU A 122 -19.54 4.33 2.80
C LEU A 122 -20.63 3.31 3.17
N GLY A 123 -20.54 2.67 4.33
CA GLY A 123 -21.53 1.73 4.82
C GLY A 123 -21.53 0.40 4.06
N TYR A 124 -20.42 0.08 3.40
CA TYR A 124 -20.24 -1.19 2.67
C TYR A 124 -20.35 -2.42 3.57
N ARG A 125 -20.14 -2.24 4.87
CA ARG A 125 -20.34 -3.27 5.91
C ARG A 125 -21.81 -3.52 6.24
N GLY A 126 -22.65 -2.48 6.14
CA GLY A 126 -24.08 -2.52 6.50
C GLY A 126 -25.04 -2.73 5.33
N PHE A 127 -24.53 -2.65 4.10
CA PHE A 127 -25.34 -2.94 2.92
C PHE A 127 -25.62 -4.45 2.83
N LYS A 128 -26.80 -4.85 2.34
CA LYS A 128 -27.30 -6.24 2.16
C LYS A 128 -26.33 -7.21 1.43
N TRP A 129 -25.20 -6.75 0.93
CA TRP A 129 -24.11 -7.53 0.37
C TRP A 129 -22.92 -7.51 1.33
N ARG A 130 -22.59 -8.64 1.93
CA ARG A 130 -21.27 -8.82 2.55
C ARG A 130 -20.25 -8.87 1.41
N GLN A 131 -19.58 -7.75 1.14
CA GLN A 131 -18.68 -7.73 -0.01
C GLN A 131 -17.51 -8.65 0.21
N THR A 132 -17.42 -9.62 -0.68
CA THR A 132 -16.30 -10.53 -0.74
C THR A 132 -15.26 -9.99 -1.71
N GLY A 133 -14.01 -10.21 -1.37
CA GLY A 133 -12.87 -9.97 -2.23
C GLY A 133 -11.80 -11.00 -1.93
N THR A 134 -10.79 -11.03 -2.79
CA THR A 134 -9.59 -11.85 -2.57
C THR A 134 -8.50 -11.06 -1.83
N VAL A 135 -8.64 -9.73 -1.77
CA VAL A 135 -7.66 -8.83 -1.14
C VAL A 135 -8.35 -7.78 -0.29
N ARG A 136 -7.84 -7.59 0.93
CA ARG A 136 -8.13 -6.44 1.80
C ARG A 136 -6.93 -5.51 1.85
N MET A 137 -7.13 -4.26 1.44
CA MET A 137 -6.15 -3.18 1.65
C MET A 137 -6.36 -2.64 3.07
N GLU A 138 -5.56 -3.16 4.01
CA GLU A 138 -5.88 -3.10 5.44
C GLU A 138 -5.69 -1.74 6.06
N THR A 139 -4.62 -0.98 5.81
CA THR A 139 -4.39 0.34 6.42
C THR A 139 -3.29 1.12 5.67
N PRO A 140 -3.40 1.39 4.37
CA PRO A 140 -2.48 2.32 3.75
C PRO A 140 -2.65 3.72 4.36
N VAL A 141 -1.53 4.24 4.84
CA VAL A 141 -1.36 5.61 5.30
C VAL A 141 -0.29 6.29 4.47
N MET A 142 -0.49 7.57 4.16
CA MET A 142 0.46 8.38 3.40
C MET A 142 0.96 9.53 4.27
N TYR A 143 2.24 9.52 4.57
CA TYR A 143 2.93 10.54 5.36
C TYR A 143 3.64 11.54 4.45
N PHE A 144 3.65 12.80 4.87
CA PHE A 144 4.31 13.90 4.15
C PHE A 144 5.43 14.47 5.02
N TYR A 145 6.61 14.58 4.45
CA TYR A 145 7.80 15.14 5.08
C TYR A 145 8.26 16.34 4.28
N SER A 146 8.30 17.49 4.91
CA SER A 146 8.76 18.74 4.31
C SER A 146 9.33 19.64 5.40
N SER A 147 10.34 20.43 5.07
CA SER A 147 10.89 21.46 5.96
C SER A 147 10.20 22.82 5.83
N ARG A 148 9.16 22.91 4.99
CA ARG A 148 8.36 24.14 4.76
C ARG A 148 6.91 23.82 4.47
N GLU A 149 6.05 24.80 4.65
CA GLU A 149 4.65 24.67 4.23
C GLU A 149 4.54 24.47 2.71
N LEU A 150 3.71 23.52 2.29
CA LEU A 150 3.46 23.19 0.90
C LEU A 150 1.99 22.83 0.66
N GLN A 151 1.57 22.92 -0.59
CA GLN A 151 0.29 22.35 -1.03
C GLN A 151 0.55 21.12 -1.89
N ALA A 152 -0.25 20.09 -1.68
CA ALA A 152 -0.20 18.85 -2.45
C ALA A 152 -1.59 18.45 -2.93
N HIS A 153 -1.59 17.68 -4.01
CA HIS A 153 -2.75 17.02 -4.57
C HIS A 153 -2.41 15.54 -4.69
N VAL A 154 -3.21 14.69 -4.04
CA VAL A 154 -3.07 13.23 -4.11
C VAL A 154 -4.31 12.62 -4.73
N LYS A 155 -4.10 11.75 -5.73
CA LYS A 155 -5.13 10.90 -6.31
C LYS A 155 -4.68 9.45 -6.24
N VAL A 156 -5.52 8.58 -5.72
CA VAL A 156 -5.29 7.14 -5.66
C VAL A 156 -6.34 6.44 -6.51
N ALA A 157 -5.91 5.50 -7.34
CA ALA A 157 -6.78 4.60 -8.08
C ALA A 157 -6.54 3.17 -7.60
N PHE A 158 -7.62 2.43 -7.41
CA PHE A 158 -7.60 1.05 -6.98
C PHE A 158 -8.33 0.16 -8.00
N PRO A 159 -7.62 -0.24 -9.08
CA PRO A 159 -8.18 -1.11 -10.11
C PRO A 159 -8.63 -2.45 -9.53
N GLN A 160 -9.70 -3.00 -10.08
CA GLN A 160 -10.34 -4.22 -9.63
C GLN A 160 -10.74 -4.17 -8.14
N GLY A 161 -11.12 -2.98 -7.65
CA GLY A 161 -11.39 -2.76 -6.24
C GLY A 161 -12.20 -1.51 -5.96
N LEU A 162 -12.54 -1.36 -4.68
CA LEU A 162 -13.26 -0.24 -4.10
C LEU A 162 -12.48 0.34 -2.93
N ILE A 163 -12.53 1.65 -2.78
CA ILE A 163 -12.05 2.34 -1.58
C ILE A 163 -13.25 2.45 -0.64
N THR A 164 -13.10 1.91 0.56
CA THR A 164 -14.21 1.61 1.47
C THR A 164 -14.24 2.53 2.67
N GLU A 165 -13.06 2.90 3.18
CA GLU A 165 -12.93 3.81 4.31
C GLU A 165 -11.79 4.80 4.08
N TRP A 166 -11.90 6.04 4.55
CA TRP A 166 -10.82 7.04 4.45
C TRP A 166 -10.97 8.22 5.42
N TYR A 167 -9.88 8.96 5.61
CA TYR A 167 -9.82 10.23 6.32
C TYR A 167 -8.51 10.95 5.96
N PRO A 168 -8.46 12.29 5.83
CA PRO A 168 -9.55 13.27 5.89
C PRO A 168 -10.53 13.20 4.70
N GLN A 169 -11.50 14.11 4.64
CA GLN A 169 -12.47 14.25 3.56
C GLN A 169 -11.77 14.31 2.20
N ALA A 170 -12.34 13.55 1.25
CA ALA A 170 -11.83 13.40 -0.10
C ALA A 170 -13.00 13.28 -1.09
N GLU A 171 -12.72 13.58 -2.35
CA GLU A 171 -13.59 13.20 -3.46
C GLU A 171 -13.42 11.69 -3.70
N HIS A 172 -14.53 10.95 -3.75
CA HIS A 172 -14.52 9.52 -4.03
C HIS A 172 -15.44 9.20 -5.21
N GLU A 173 -14.90 8.48 -6.19
CA GLU A 173 -15.64 8.07 -7.38
C GLU A 173 -15.34 6.61 -7.70
N VAL A 174 -16.33 5.91 -8.25
CA VAL A 174 -16.17 4.54 -8.75
C VAL A 174 -16.43 4.53 -10.25
N TYR A 175 -15.48 3.97 -10.99
CA TYR A 175 -15.59 3.78 -12.42
C TYR A 175 -15.81 2.31 -12.74
N GLN A 176 -16.60 2.02 -13.77
CA GLN A 176 -16.82 0.67 -14.26
C GLN A 176 -16.48 0.59 -15.74
N LYS A 177 -15.60 -0.35 -16.10
CA LYS A 177 -15.29 -0.71 -17.49
C LYS A 177 -16.28 -1.74 -18.00
N ARG A 178 -17.04 -1.43 -19.05
CA ARG A 178 -17.94 -2.39 -19.68
C ARG A 178 -17.14 -3.48 -20.39
N ARG A 179 -17.56 -4.74 -20.20
CA ARG A 179 -16.92 -5.91 -20.82
C ARG A 179 -17.11 -5.98 -22.34
N VAL A 180 -18.20 -5.40 -22.86
CA VAL A 180 -18.59 -5.55 -24.27
C VAL A 180 -17.76 -4.64 -25.19
N ASP A 181 -17.62 -3.36 -24.84
CA ASP A 181 -17.01 -2.34 -25.70
C ASP A 181 -15.79 -1.67 -25.05
N GLY A 182 -15.45 -2.03 -23.81
CA GLY A 182 -14.35 -1.43 -23.06
C GLY A 182 -14.61 0.00 -22.58
N SER A 183 -15.81 0.56 -22.80
CA SER A 183 -16.16 1.91 -22.36
C SER A 183 -16.14 2.02 -20.84
N VAL A 184 -15.69 3.18 -20.34
CA VAL A 184 -15.64 3.46 -18.91
C VAL A 184 -16.78 4.41 -18.57
N ARG A 185 -17.60 4.05 -17.57
CA ARG A 185 -18.63 4.92 -17.00
C ARG A 185 -18.37 5.18 -15.53
N ARG A 186 -18.64 6.40 -15.07
CA ARG A 186 -18.72 6.71 -13.64
C ARG A 186 -20.03 6.16 -13.07
N LEU A 187 -19.95 5.46 -11.94
CA LEU A 187 -21.12 4.99 -11.22
C LEU A 187 -21.74 6.11 -10.37
N PRO A 188 -23.08 6.10 -10.18
CA PRO A 188 -23.73 7.03 -9.27
C PRO A 188 -23.29 6.78 -7.81
N PRO A 189 -23.39 7.78 -6.91
CA PRO A 189 -22.95 7.66 -5.52
C PRO A 189 -23.62 6.51 -4.74
N ASN A 190 -24.86 6.14 -5.09
CA ASN A 190 -25.57 5.01 -4.50
C ASN A 190 -25.14 3.65 -5.04
N LEU A 191 -24.21 3.64 -6.02
CA LEU A 191 -23.61 2.45 -6.64
C LEU A 191 -24.64 1.48 -7.24
N ASN A 192 -25.79 2.01 -7.64
CA ASN A 192 -26.80 1.23 -8.35
C ASN A 192 -26.20 0.64 -9.65
N GLY A 193 -26.35 -0.67 -9.82
CA GLY A 193 -25.84 -1.39 -10.99
C GLY A 193 -24.33 -1.65 -10.97
N ILE A 194 -23.70 -1.59 -9.80
CA ILE A 194 -22.30 -1.97 -9.59
C ILE A 194 -22.03 -3.42 -9.98
N ASP A 195 -20.86 -3.67 -10.58
CA ASP A 195 -20.34 -5.04 -10.76
C ASP A 195 -19.83 -5.56 -9.41
N THR A 196 -20.61 -6.42 -8.77
CA THR A 196 -20.27 -7.00 -7.46
C THR A 196 -19.07 -7.94 -7.52
N SER A 197 -18.60 -8.34 -8.71
CA SER A 197 -17.35 -9.08 -8.86
C SER A 197 -16.10 -8.21 -8.67
N LEU A 198 -16.22 -6.88 -8.58
CA LEU A 198 -15.11 -5.91 -8.48
C LEU A 198 -14.17 -5.86 -9.71
N MET A 199 -14.13 -6.91 -10.54
CA MET A 199 -13.18 -7.10 -11.64
C MET A 199 -13.21 -6.00 -12.69
N SER A 200 -14.36 -5.36 -12.90
CA SER A 200 -14.50 -4.25 -13.84
C SER A 200 -14.47 -2.87 -13.19
N LEU A 201 -14.28 -2.80 -11.88
CA LEU A 201 -14.33 -1.55 -11.12
C LEU A 201 -12.95 -0.94 -10.94
N THR A 202 -12.94 0.39 -10.84
CA THR A 202 -11.82 1.15 -10.30
C THR A 202 -12.39 2.13 -9.29
N GLY A 203 -12.13 1.88 -8.00
CA GLY A 203 -12.36 2.86 -6.94
C GLY A 203 -11.29 3.94 -7.00
N THR A 204 -11.68 5.19 -6.82
CA THR A 204 -10.76 6.33 -6.83
C THR A 204 -11.05 7.26 -5.67
N ILE A 205 -9.99 7.82 -5.12
CA ILE A 205 -10.07 8.83 -4.06
C ILE A 205 -9.09 9.96 -4.35
N GLU A 206 -9.50 11.20 -4.10
CA GLU A 206 -8.75 12.39 -4.50
C GLU A 206 -8.84 13.48 -3.42
N TRP A 207 -7.68 13.94 -2.96
CA TRP A 207 -7.51 15.07 -2.05
C TRP A 207 -6.80 16.21 -2.80
N ARG A 208 -7.56 17.23 -3.21
CA ARG A 208 -7.04 18.29 -4.09
C ARG A 208 -6.19 19.36 -3.41
N ASN A 209 -6.55 19.73 -2.18
CA ASN A 209 -6.00 20.90 -1.48
C ASN A 209 -5.41 20.50 -0.12
N ILE A 210 -4.42 19.61 -0.14
CA ILE A 210 -3.72 19.20 1.07
C ILE A 210 -2.74 20.31 1.45
N ARG A 211 -2.90 20.91 2.62
CA ARG A 211 -1.89 21.81 3.20
C ARG A 211 -0.99 20.99 4.10
N ILE A 212 0.30 20.93 3.81
CA ILE A 212 1.34 20.27 4.60
C ILE A 212 2.01 21.35 5.45
N GLN A 213 2.04 21.18 6.78
CA GLN A 213 2.34 22.25 7.72
C GLN A 213 3.31 21.78 8.82
N PRO A 214 4.62 21.66 8.53
CA PRO A 214 5.59 21.03 9.45
C PRO A 214 5.74 21.75 10.80
N ASP A 215 5.56 23.07 10.83
CA ASP A 215 5.70 23.89 12.05
C ASP A 215 4.39 24.02 12.85
N SER A 216 3.33 23.33 12.41
CA SER A 216 2.04 23.34 13.09
C SER A 216 1.91 22.20 14.10
N ALA A 217 1.13 22.42 15.16
CA ALA A 217 0.79 21.40 16.15
C ALA A 217 -0.73 21.36 16.38
N PRO A 218 -1.54 21.04 15.36
CA PRO A 218 -2.99 20.99 15.50
C PRO A 218 -3.40 19.83 16.41
N ALA A 219 -4.54 19.99 17.08
CA ALA A 219 -5.20 18.87 17.74
C ALA A 219 -5.83 17.96 16.68
N PHE A 220 -5.49 16.68 16.71
CA PHE A 220 -6.09 15.68 15.84
C PHE A 220 -7.34 15.07 16.49
N PRO A 221 -8.33 14.60 15.71
CA PRO A 221 -9.48 13.89 16.25
C PRO A 221 -9.04 12.65 17.02
N VAL A 222 -9.56 12.46 18.23
CA VAL A 222 -9.29 11.29 19.06
C VAL A 222 -10.56 10.92 19.82
N GLU A 223 -10.79 9.63 19.98
CA GLU A 223 -11.89 9.08 20.77
C GLU A 223 -11.32 8.33 21.98
N SER A 224 -12.16 8.05 22.97
CA SER A 224 -11.74 7.36 24.20
C SER A 224 -11.41 5.89 23.98
N VAL A 225 -11.90 5.28 22.90
CA VAL A 225 -11.67 3.88 22.57
C VAL A 225 -10.27 3.72 21.97
N PRO A 226 -9.40 2.84 22.51
CA PRO A 226 -8.10 2.57 21.92
C PRO A 226 -8.23 2.07 20.48
N SER A 227 -7.40 2.61 19.58
CA SER A 227 -7.33 2.18 18.19
C SER A 227 -5.89 2.22 17.67
N ARG A 228 -5.53 1.25 16.82
CA ARG A 228 -4.26 1.22 16.09
C ARG A 228 -4.06 2.46 15.21
N TYR A 229 -5.16 3.10 14.83
CA TYR A 229 -5.16 4.35 14.07
C TYR A 229 -4.31 5.43 14.75
N TYR A 230 -4.42 5.59 16.07
CA TYR A 230 -3.71 6.66 16.79
C TYR A 230 -2.21 6.38 16.91
N VAL A 231 -1.81 5.12 16.98
CA VAL A 231 -0.40 4.72 17.04
C VAL A 231 0.33 5.13 15.74
N ALA A 232 -0.36 5.07 14.60
CA ALA A 232 0.19 5.50 13.31
C ALA A 232 0.58 6.99 13.27
N ARG A 233 0.17 7.82 14.24
CA ARG A 233 0.58 9.23 14.34
C ARG A 233 2.01 9.41 14.88
N GLY A 234 2.62 8.36 15.42
CA GLY A 234 3.95 8.35 16.03
C GLY A 234 5.11 8.43 15.03
N THR A 235 5.05 9.39 14.10
CA THR A 235 6.08 9.67 13.10
C THR A 235 6.50 11.14 13.15
N ASP A 236 7.60 11.49 12.51
CA ASP A 236 8.08 12.87 12.29
C ASP A 236 7.41 13.55 11.08
N ALA A 237 6.36 12.93 10.52
CA ALA A 237 5.60 13.52 9.42
C ALA A 237 4.96 14.86 9.81
N ALA A 238 4.95 15.77 8.84
CA ALA A 238 4.30 17.06 8.95
C ALA A 238 2.77 16.88 9.02
N PRO A 239 2.08 17.55 9.94
CA PRO A 239 0.63 17.60 9.94
C PRO A 239 0.08 18.12 8.61
N ILE A 240 -1.07 17.57 8.22
CA ILE A 240 -1.81 17.97 7.04
C ILE A 240 -3.19 18.50 7.40
N THR A 241 -3.68 19.40 6.56
CA THR A 241 -5.07 19.88 6.61
C THR A 241 -5.74 19.69 5.25
N VAL A 242 -6.93 19.09 5.22
CA VAL A 242 -7.80 19.03 4.03
C VAL A 242 -9.21 19.41 4.44
N GLY A 243 -9.81 20.42 3.77
CA GLY A 243 -11.21 20.80 4.05
C GLY A 243 -11.49 21.17 5.52
N GLY A 244 -10.48 21.69 6.24
CA GLY A 244 -10.59 22.02 7.67
C GLY A 244 -10.40 20.82 8.63
N GLN A 245 -10.16 19.63 8.11
CA GLN A 245 -9.83 18.43 8.89
C GLN A 245 -8.32 18.24 8.97
N TYR A 246 -7.83 17.92 10.17
CA TYR A 246 -6.40 17.81 10.48
C TYR A 246 -6.01 16.35 10.73
N GLU A 247 -4.86 15.93 10.20
CA GLU A 247 -4.29 14.61 10.47
C GLU A 247 -2.76 14.60 10.27
N LYS A 248 -2.07 13.54 10.70
CA LYS A 248 -0.65 13.25 10.40
C LYS A 248 -0.41 12.62 9.02
N PHE A 249 -1.45 12.05 8.42
CA PHE A 249 -1.38 11.24 7.21
C PHE A 249 -2.71 11.23 6.46
N LEU A 250 -2.70 10.90 5.18
CA LEU A 250 -3.91 10.44 4.50
C LEU A 250 -4.11 8.97 4.84
N PHE A 251 -5.31 8.60 5.27
CA PHE A 251 -5.71 7.23 5.50
C PHE A 251 -6.75 6.81 4.47
N TYR A 252 -6.60 5.61 3.94
CA TYR A 252 -7.61 4.96 3.11
C TYR A 252 -7.55 3.45 3.31
N ARG A 253 -8.63 2.75 2.98
CA ARG A 253 -8.71 1.29 2.96
C ARG A 253 -9.61 0.88 1.82
N GLY A 254 -9.49 -0.36 1.37
CA GLY A 254 -10.28 -0.86 0.25
C GLY A 254 -10.40 -2.37 0.20
N VAL A 255 -11.31 -2.85 -0.64
CA VAL A 255 -11.48 -4.27 -0.96
C VAL A 255 -11.24 -4.46 -2.45
N GLY A 256 -10.45 -5.46 -2.81
CA GLY A 256 -10.06 -5.74 -4.18
C GLY A 256 -10.23 -7.21 -4.55
N ARG A 257 -10.27 -7.45 -5.86
CA ARG A 257 -10.23 -8.78 -6.46
C ARG A 257 -9.20 -8.78 -7.59
N PHE A 258 -7.92 -8.78 -7.20
CA PHE A 258 -6.79 -8.90 -8.11
C PHE A 258 -5.84 -9.99 -7.61
N GLN A 259 -4.94 -10.41 -8.50
CA GLN A 259 -3.89 -11.37 -8.16
C GLN A 259 -2.76 -10.67 -7.41
N VAL A 260 -2.50 -11.11 -6.18
CA VAL A 260 -1.34 -10.65 -5.41
C VAL A 260 -0.03 -11.18 -6.03
N PRO A 261 1.07 -10.42 -5.93
CA PRO A 261 2.36 -10.79 -6.52
C PRO A 261 3.05 -11.94 -5.80
N LEU A 262 2.53 -12.40 -4.65
CA LEU A 262 3.06 -13.54 -3.92
C LEU A 262 1.97 -14.59 -3.73
N SER A 263 2.25 -15.84 -4.09
CA SER A 263 1.42 -16.99 -3.71
C SER A 263 2.19 -17.88 -2.75
N ALA A 264 1.49 -18.51 -1.81
CA ALA A 264 2.07 -19.54 -0.98
C ALA A 264 1.12 -20.73 -0.88
N ARG A 265 1.66 -21.93 -0.93
CA ARG A 265 0.91 -23.19 -0.83
C ARG A 265 1.64 -24.21 0.03
N LEU A 266 0.87 -25.10 0.64
CA LEU A 266 1.41 -26.23 1.41
C LEU A 266 1.75 -27.37 0.45
N SER A 267 2.96 -27.90 0.51
CA SER A 267 3.33 -29.10 -0.24
C SER A 267 2.81 -30.36 0.48
N SER A 268 2.76 -31.48 -0.25
CA SER A 268 2.38 -32.78 0.33
C SER A 268 3.31 -33.25 1.46
N CYS A 269 4.56 -32.76 1.51
CA CYS A 269 5.52 -33.03 2.58
C CYS A 269 5.49 -32.00 3.72
N GLY A 270 4.51 -31.09 3.74
CA GLY A 270 4.32 -30.11 4.81
C GLY A 270 5.25 -28.89 4.75
N LYS A 271 5.95 -28.68 3.63
CA LYS A 271 6.75 -27.47 3.38
C LYS A 271 5.88 -26.38 2.76
N ILE A 272 6.29 -25.12 2.89
CA ILE A 272 5.63 -23.98 2.24
C ILE A 272 6.37 -23.65 0.96
N VAL A 273 5.68 -23.76 -0.17
CA VAL A 273 6.17 -23.27 -1.46
C VAL A 273 5.65 -21.86 -1.65
N VAL A 274 6.57 -20.91 -1.80
CA VAL A 274 6.29 -19.51 -2.08
C VAL A 274 6.65 -19.25 -3.53
N GLU A 275 5.74 -18.65 -4.29
CA GLU A 275 5.90 -18.31 -5.69
C GLU A 275 5.79 -16.79 -5.84
N ASN A 276 6.82 -16.18 -6.43
CA ASN A 276 6.80 -14.82 -6.88
C ASN A 276 6.10 -14.75 -8.25
N ARG A 277 5.11 -13.87 -8.35
CA ARG A 277 4.29 -13.63 -9.54
C ARG A 277 4.44 -12.19 -10.03
N SER A 278 5.35 -11.39 -9.44
CA SER A 278 5.75 -10.09 -9.98
C SER A 278 6.95 -10.19 -10.91
N HIS A 279 7.21 -9.08 -11.62
CA HIS A 279 8.41 -8.93 -12.45
C HIS A 279 9.67 -8.67 -11.63
N ASP A 280 9.53 -8.04 -10.46
CA ASP A 280 10.64 -7.73 -9.57
C ASP A 280 10.83 -8.85 -8.52
N PRO A 281 12.08 -9.12 -8.09
CA PRO A 281 12.33 -10.03 -6.98
C PRO A 281 11.67 -9.55 -5.68
N VAL A 282 11.12 -10.48 -4.90
CA VAL A 282 10.61 -10.17 -3.57
C VAL A 282 11.77 -10.12 -2.58
N PRO A 283 12.06 -8.95 -1.96
CA PRO A 283 13.28 -8.77 -1.20
C PRO A 283 13.31 -9.62 0.07
N VAL A 284 12.17 -9.76 0.76
CA VAL A 284 12.03 -10.54 1.98
C VAL A 284 10.66 -11.18 2.04
N VAL A 285 10.62 -12.45 2.46
CA VAL A 285 9.43 -13.20 2.86
C VAL A 285 9.61 -13.61 4.31
N ILE A 286 8.57 -13.39 5.13
CA ILE A 286 8.52 -13.84 6.51
C ILE A 286 7.41 -14.89 6.62
N LEU A 287 7.79 -16.14 6.88
CA LEU A 287 6.86 -17.21 7.22
C LEU A 287 6.67 -17.23 8.72
N PHE A 288 5.44 -17.02 9.18
CA PHE A 288 5.09 -17.04 10.60
C PHE A 288 4.06 -18.15 10.87
N GLU A 289 4.21 -18.84 11.98
CA GLU A 289 3.23 -19.81 12.47
C GLU A 289 2.92 -19.57 13.94
N ASN A 290 1.62 -19.65 14.27
CA ASN A 290 1.12 -19.73 15.63
C ASN A 290 0.28 -20.99 15.78
N ARG A 291 0.68 -21.88 16.69
CA ARG A 291 -0.06 -23.10 17.00
C ARG A 291 -0.23 -23.23 18.51
N GLY A 292 -1.47 -23.06 18.98
CA GLY A 292 -1.79 -23.20 20.40
C GLY A 292 -1.03 -22.23 21.31
N GLY A 293 -0.75 -21.01 20.83
CA GLY A 293 0.00 -19.99 21.58
C GLY A 293 1.52 -20.10 21.45
N ARG A 294 2.03 -21.18 20.83
CA ARG A 294 3.46 -21.29 20.48
C ARG A 294 3.72 -20.65 19.12
N LEU A 295 4.78 -19.86 19.07
CA LEU A 295 5.13 -19.03 17.92
C LEU A 295 6.46 -19.45 17.30
N GLY A 296 6.55 -19.30 15.98
CA GLY A 296 7.80 -19.41 15.24
C GLY A 296 7.77 -18.56 13.98
N TYR A 297 8.94 -18.12 13.52
CA TYR A 297 9.07 -17.51 12.21
C TYR A 297 10.33 -17.98 11.49
N ARG A 298 10.31 -17.84 10.16
CA ARG A 298 11.47 -17.98 9.27
C ARG A 298 11.46 -16.85 8.27
N THR A 299 12.64 -16.48 7.79
CA THR A 299 12.80 -15.50 6.73
C THR A 299 13.44 -16.15 5.51
N ALA A 300 13.06 -15.65 4.34
CA ALA A 300 13.75 -15.89 3.09
C ALA A 300 13.93 -14.55 2.39
N ALA A 301 14.99 -14.40 1.60
CA ALA A 301 15.33 -13.15 0.94
C ALA A 301 15.53 -13.36 -0.55
N ALA A 302 15.31 -12.30 -1.32
CA ALA A 302 15.51 -12.26 -2.78
C ALA A 302 14.83 -13.43 -3.52
N ILE A 303 13.52 -13.58 -3.34
CA ILE A 303 12.74 -14.59 -4.08
C ILE A 303 12.52 -14.07 -5.51
N GLU A 304 13.29 -14.59 -6.45
CA GLU A 304 13.13 -14.27 -7.88
C GLU A 304 11.88 -14.96 -8.44
N ASP A 305 11.84 -16.29 -8.46
CA ASP A 305 10.71 -17.07 -8.98
C ASP A 305 9.96 -17.83 -7.88
N SER A 306 10.68 -18.60 -7.07
CA SER A 306 10.09 -19.39 -6.01
C SER A 306 11.08 -19.76 -4.91
N ALA A 307 10.56 -20.10 -3.73
CA ALA A 307 11.32 -20.68 -2.63
C ALA A 307 10.49 -21.74 -1.92
N THR A 308 11.15 -22.77 -1.40
CA THR A 308 10.52 -23.77 -0.52
C THR A 308 11.07 -23.62 0.88
N LEU A 309 10.19 -23.37 1.84
CA LEU A 309 10.51 -23.12 3.24
C LEU A 309 10.00 -24.27 4.11
N ASP A 310 10.83 -24.74 5.02
CA ASP A 310 10.37 -25.62 6.10
C ASP A 310 9.50 -24.81 7.08
N PRO A 311 8.52 -25.44 7.77
CA PRO A 311 7.81 -24.79 8.86
C PRO A 311 8.77 -24.23 9.91
N PRO A 312 8.45 -23.09 10.55
CA PRO A 312 9.26 -22.56 11.63
C PRO A 312 9.23 -23.48 12.84
N SER A 313 10.31 -23.50 13.63
CA SER A 313 10.27 -24.10 14.95
C SER A 313 9.45 -23.21 15.89
N LEU A 314 8.58 -23.81 16.70
CA LEU A 314 7.62 -23.09 17.54
C LEU A 314 8.17 -22.86 18.94
N ASP A 315 9.28 -22.15 19.01
CA ASP A 315 10.09 -22.02 20.23
C ASP A 315 9.74 -20.76 21.04
N GLY A 316 8.93 -19.85 20.49
CA GLY A 316 8.39 -18.68 21.19
C GLY A 316 7.01 -18.91 21.83
N SER A 317 6.61 -18.01 22.72
CA SER A 317 5.27 -17.97 23.34
C SER A 317 4.67 -16.56 23.27
N LEU A 318 3.36 -16.47 23.08
CA LEU A 318 2.57 -15.24 23.28
C LEU A 318 2.25 -14.97 24.74
#